data_AF-A0A8E0RUX4-F1
#
_entry.id   AF-A0A8E0RUX4-F1
#
_cell.length_a   1.000
_cell.length_b   1.000
_cell.length_c   1.000
_cell.angle_alpha   90.00
_cell.angle_beta   90.00
_cell.angle_gamma   90.00
#
_symmetry.space_group_name_H-M   'P 1'
#
loop_
_entity.id
_entity.type
_entity.pdbx_description
1 polymer ?
#
loop_
_entity_poly.entity_id
_entity_poly.type
_entity_poly.pdbx_seq_one_letter_code
_entity_poly.pdbx_strand_id
1 'polypeptide(L)'
;MQVPLFREFQKSQEEFERELRQKHPELNESSNPSDVSCLPWHPDTSGITDPNVVADLRTRILALSQHSNTFLLAPPEEAQLGSSSTLSSEQWQLAKMLLEEDPNLAEMRYKLVPSKCVFDFLFV
;
A
#
# COMPACT_ATOMS: atom_id res chain seq x y z
N MET A 1 -0.37 9.93 -30.07
CA MET A 1 -1.60 9.32 -29.53
C MET A 1 -1.21 8.40 -28.35
N GLN A 2 -0.99 8.94 -27.16
CA GLN A 2 -0.61 8.15 -25.96
C GLN A 2 -1.35 8.74 -24.76
N VAL A 3 -2.63 8.37 -24.62
CA VAL A 3 -3.57 8.92 -23.62
C VAL A 3 -4.46 7.84 -22.93
N PRO A 4 -4.63 6.59 -23.43
CA PRO A 4 -5.49 5.62 -22.73
C PRO A 4 -5.00 5.25 -21.31
N LEU A 5 -3.69 5.07 -21.14
CA LEU A 5 -3.07 4.55 -19.91
C LEU A 5 -3.23 5.49 -18.69
N PHE A 6 -3.17 6.80 -18.92
CA PHE A 6 -3.30 7.79 -17.85
C PHE A 6 -4.72 7.85 -17.29
N ARG A 7 -5.73 7.73 -18.15
CA ARG A 7 -7.14 7.76 -17.74
C ARG A 7 -7.51 6.54 -16.90
N GLU A 8 -7.01 5.37 -17.27
CA GLU A 8 -7.27 4.14 -16.52
C GLU A 8 -6.52 4.11 -15.18
N PHE A 9 -5.29 4.63 -15.15
CA PHE A 9 -4.55 4.84 -13.89
C PHE A 9 -5.32 5.76 -12.94
N GLN A 10 -5.78 6.93 -13.41
CA GLN A 10 -6.59 7.84 -12.61
C GLN A 10 -7.87 7.17 -12.08
N LYS A 11 -8.57 6.40 -12.92
CA LYS A 11 -9.75 5.65 -12.51
C LYS A 11 -9.45 4.65 -11.38
N SER A 12 -8.29 4.00 -11.40
CA SER A 12 -7.88 3.06 -10.35
C SER A 12 -7.52 3.73 -9.02
N GLN A 13 -7.01 4.97 -9.09
CA GLN A 13 -6.82 5.80 -7.89
C GLN A 13 -8.17 6.22 -7.30
N GLU A 14 -9.09 6.69 -8.13
CA GLU A 14 -10.45 7.05 -7.70
C GLU A 14 -11.22 5.86 -7.10
N GLU A 15 -11.01 4.65 -7.65
CA GLU A 15 -11.60 3.42 -7.13
C GLU A 15 -11.05 3.06 -5.74
N PHE A 16 -9.73 3.20 -5.54
CA PHE A 16 -9.12 3.03 -4.23
C PHE A 16 -9.68 4.01 -3.19
N GLU A 17 -9.75 5.29 -3.55
CA GLU A 17 -10.32 6.31 -2.68
C GLU A 17 -11.81 6.03 -2.36
N ARG A 18 -12.56 5.53 -3.34
CA ARG A 18 -13.97 5.17 -3.14
C ARG A 18 -14.12 3.99 -2.20
N GLU A 19 -13.30 2.95 -2.36
CA GLU A 19 -13.29 1.78 -1.48
C GLU A 19 -12.93 2.18 -0.04
N LEU A 20 -11.93 3.05 0.12
CA LEU A 20 -11.57 3.62 1.41
C LEU A 20 -12.76 4.36 2.03
N ARG A 21 -13.44 5.24 1.28
CA ARG A 21 -14.63 5.97 1.78
C ARG A 21 -15.80 5.06 2.15
N GLN A 22 -15.97 3.93 1.45
CA GLN A 22 -17.07 3.01 1.70
C GLN A 22 -16.79 2.10 2.90
N LYS A 23 -15.57 1.58 3.02
CA LYS A 23 -15.18 0.62 4.07
C LYS A 23 -14.74 1.29 5.37
N HIS A 24 -14.15 2.48 5.26
CA HIS A 24 -13.59 3.24 6.37
C HIS A 24 -14.03 4.72 6.30
N PRO A 25 -15.33 5.02 6.44
CA PRO A 25 -15.84 6.39 6.41
C PRO A 25 -15.20 7.28 7.49
N GLU A 26 -14.73 6.70 8.59
CA GLU A 26 -14.04 7.39 9.70
C GLU A 26 -12.69 8.01 9.30
N LEU A 27 -12.04 7.52 8.23
CA LEU A 27 -10.79 8.09 7.73
C LEU A 27 -11.00 9.32 6.83
N ASN A 28 -12.24 9.58 6.41
CA ASN A 28 -12.59 10.67 5.50
C ASN A 28 -13.00 11.94 6.24
N GLU A 29 -13.44 11.82 7.50
CA GLU A 29 -13.48 12.93 8.44
C GLU A 29 -12.04 13.17 8.92
N SER A 30 -11.53 14.41 8.87
CA SER A 30 -10.15 14.69 9.27
C SER A 30 -9.96 14.24 10.72
N SER A 31 -9.39 13.05 10.91
CA SER A 31 -9.12 12.53 12.23
C SER A 31 -8.22 13.52 12.95
N ASN A 32 -8.47 13.68 14.25
CA ASN A 32 -7.68 14.56 15.10
C ASN A 32 -6.18 14.34 14.84
N PRO A 33 -5.34 15.39 14.83
CA PRO A 33 -3.91 15.32 14.51
C PRO A 33 -3.07 14.48 15.48
N SER A 34 -3.71 13.71 16.36
CA SER A 34 -3.07 12.84 17.35
C SER A 34 -2.96 11.38 16.88
N ASP A 35 -3.72 10.93 15.88
CA ASP A 35 -3.59 9.59 15.24
C ASP A 35 -2.87 9.72 13.90
N VAL A 36 -1.70 10.36 13.92
CA VAL A 36 -0.84 10.44 12.74
C VAL A 36 -0.32 9.05 12.47
N SER A 37 -0.94 8.34 11.52
CA SER A 37 -0.28 7.23 10.87
C SER A 37 1.05 7.78 10.34
N CYS A 38 2.16 7.26 10.84
CA CYS A 38 3.49 7.66 10.41
C CYS A 38 4.03 6.65 9.40
N LEU A 39 4.87 7.12 8.47
CA LEU A 39 5.53 6.21 7.53
C LEU A 39 6.40 5.20 8.30
N PRO A 40 6.63 3.99 7.76
CA PRO A 40 7.27 2.91 8.51
C PRO A 40 8.70 3.24 8.99
N TRP A 41 9.37 4.18 8.32
CA TRP A 41 10.72 4.65 8.68
C TRP A 41 10.72 5.89 9.59
N HIS A 42 9.55 6.39 10.02
CA HIS A 42 9.49 7.50 10.98
C HIS A 42 10.03 7.04 12.35
N PRO A 43 10.72 7.90 13.12
CA PRO A 43 11.24 7.53 14.43
C PRO A 43 10.18 7.02 15.41
N ASP A 44 8.97 7.59 15.37
CA ASP A 44 7.86 7.18 16.25
C ASP A 44 7.36 5.76 15.97
N THR A 45 7.55 5.26 14.74
CA THR A 45 7.11 3.92 14.33
C THR A 45 8.26 2.91 14.37
N SER A 46 9.43 3.30 13.86
CA SER A 46 10.59 2.42 13.76
C SER A 46 11.41 2.33 15.05
N GLY A 47 11.31 3.33 15.93
CA GLY A 47 12.22 3.51 17.06
C GLY A 47 13.66 3.88 16.65
N ILE A 48 13.90 4.13 15.36
CA ILE A 48 15.22 4.43 14.81
C ILE A 48 15.40 5.95 14.74
N THR A 49 16.45 6.44 15.39
CA THR A 49 16.80 7.87 15.41
C THR A 49 18.04 8.20 14.59
N ASP A 50 18.83 7.18 14.19
CA ASP A 50 19.99 7.38 13.33
C ASP A 50 19.52 7.70 11.89
N PRO A 51 19.86 8.89 11.35
CA PRO A 51 19.40 9.31 10.03
C PRO A 51 19.91 8.41 8.89
N ASN A 52 21.08 7.78 9.03
CA ASN A 52 21.63 6.89 8.01
C ASN A 52 20.85 5.58 7.96
N VAL A 53 20.48 5.06 9.14
CA VAL A 53 19.69 3.82 9.25
C VAL A 53 18.25 4.05 8.79
N VAL A 54 17.67 5.21 9.11
CA VAL A 54 16.36 5.62 8.58
C VAL A 54 16.38 5.73 7.05
N ALA A 55 17.43 6.32 6.49
CA ALA A 55 17.58 6.43 5.04
C ALA A 55 17.73 5.06 4.37
N ASP A 56 18.50 4.13 4.97
CA ASP A 56 18.62 2.75 4.49
C ASP A 56 17.27 2.01 4.57
N LEU A 57 16.57 2.11 5.70
CA LEU A 57 15.25 1.50 5.88
C LEU A 57 14.25 2.00 4.82
N ARG A 58 14.17 3.32 4.62
CA ARG A 58 13.33 3.94 3.58
C ARG A 58 13.70 3.39 2.21
N THR A 59 14.99 3.39 1.87
CA THR A 59 15.49 2.90 0.57
C THR A 59 15.09 1.45 0.33
N ARG A 60 15.25 0.59 1.33
CA ARG A 60 14.91 -0.83 1.24
C ARG A 60 13.41 -1.07 1.08
N ILE A 61 12.58 -0.31 1.78
CA ILE A 61 11.11 -0.40 1.64
C ILE A 61 10.70 0.05 0.24
N LEU A 62 11.21 1.18 -0.24
CA LEU A 62 10.89 1.69 -1.58
C LEU A 62 11.44 0.78 -2.71
N ALA A 63 12.52 0.04 -2.46
CA ALA A 63 13.02 -0.94 -3.43
C ALA A 63 12.03 -2.10 -3.68
N LEU A 64 11.14 -2.39 -2.72
CA LEU A 64 10.15 -3.46 -2.85
C LEU A 64 9.17 -3.21 -4.00
N SER A 65 8.81 -1.96 -4.25
CA SER A 65 7.89 -1.58 -5.34
C SER A 65 8.51 -1.74 -6.72
N GLN A 66 9.83 -1.85 -6.83
CA GLN A 66 10.52 -2.10 -8.10
C GLN A 66 10.38 -3.55 -8.56
N HIS A 67 9.97 -4.45 -7.68
CA HIS A 67 9.90 -5.89 -7.94
C HIS A 67 8.45 -6.39 -7.87
N SER A 68 7.88 -6.74 -9.03
CA SER A 68 6.51 -7.28 -9.11
C SER A 68 6.28 -8.54 -8.29
N ASN A 69 7.31 -9.37 -8.16
CA ASN A 69 7.22 -10.63 -7.44
C ASN A 69 6.93 -10.43 -5.95
N THR A 70 7.30 -9.28 -5.37
CA THR A 70 7.00 -8.94 -3.98
C THR A 70 5.50 -8.92 -3.69
N PHE A 71 4.67 -8.58 -4.69
CA PHE A 71 3.21 -8.50 -4.54
C PHE A 71 2.48 -9.77 -5.00
N LEU A 72 3.15 -10.65 -5.73
CA LEU A 72 2.56 -11.89 -6.28
C LEU A 72 2.84 -13.11 -5.42
N LEU A 73 3.91 -13.06 -4.61
CA LEU A 73 4.29 -14.15 -3.73
C LEU A 73 3.69 -13.91 -2.35
N ALA A 74 2.91 -14.86 -1.88
CA ALA A 74 2.48 -14.87 -0.49
C ALA A 74 3.71 -15.00 0.43
N PRO A 75 3.70 -14.36 1.60
CA PRO A 75 4.73 -14.61 2.60
C PRO A 75 4.72 -16.09 3.01
N PRO A 76 5.90 -16.66 3.36
CA PRO A 76 5.99 -18.03 3.87
C PRO A 76 5.12 -18.21 5.11
N GLU A 77 4.63 -19.42 5.38
CA GLU A 77 3.66 -19.70 6.44
C GLU A 77 4.10 -19.18 7.81
N GLU A 78 5.40 -19.25 8.11
CA GLU A 78 5.97 -18.80 9.37
C GLU A 78 5.98 -17.26 9.52
N ALA A 79 5.85 -16.53 8.40
CA ALA A 79 5.81 -15.08 8.35
C ALA A 79 4.43 -14.52 7.99
N GLN A 80 3.41 -15.39 7.84
CA GLN A 80 2.04 -14.96 7.61
C GLN A 80 1.51 -14.28 8.87
N LEU A 81 1.37 -12.97 8.80
CA LEU A 81 0.60 -12.22 9.78
C LEU A 81 -0.86 -12.66 9.65
N GLY A 82 -1.51 -12.92 10.80
CA GLY A 82 -2.85 -13.52 10.84
C GLY A 82 -3.79 -12.90 9.82
N SER A 83 -4.40 -13.76 9.00
CA SER A 83 -5.24 -13.39 7.85
C SER A 83 -6.53 -12.69 8.28
N SER A 84 -6.44 -11.43 8.66
CA SER A 84 -7.62 -10.57 8.71
C SER A 84 -7.98 -10.24 7.26
N SER A 85 -9.07 -10.84 6.75
CA SER A 85 -9.63 -10.53 5.41
C SER A 85 -9.94 -9.04 5.22
N THR A 86 -9.92 -8.25 6.29
CA THR A 86 -10.12 -6.80 6.27
C THR A 86 -8.90 -6.11 6.85
N LEU A 87 -8.29 -5.23 6.06
CA LEU A 87 -7.30 -4.27 6.55
C LEU A 87 -7.96 -3.39 7.63
N SER A 88 -7.22 -3.08 8.69
CA SER A 88 -7.65 -2.11 9.70
C SER A 88 -7.63 -0.68 9.14
N SER A 89 -8.32 0.23 9.82
CA SER A 89 -8.33 1.67 9.47
C SER A 89 -6.90 2.25 9.40
N GLU A 90 -6.06 1.88 10.35
CA GLU A 90 -4.63 2.27 10.40
C GLU A 90 -3.85 1.76 9.19
N GLN A 91 -4.10 0.52 8.77
CA GLN A 91 -3.45 -0.09 7.60
C GLN A 91 -3.87 0.58 6.29
N TRP A 92 -5.15 0.98 6.17
CA TRP A 92 -5.63 1.76 5.03
C TRP A 92 -4.98 3.14 4.94
N GLN A 93 -4.89 3.84 6.07
CA GLN A 93 -4.26 5.15 6.12
C GLN A 93 -2.77 5.07 5.78
N LEU A 94 -2.07 4.06 6.30
CA LEU A 94 -0.67 3.80 5.97
C LEU A 94 -0.48 3.49 4.47
N ALA A 95 -1.34 2.65 3.90
CA ALA A 95 -1.30 2.32 2.47
C ALA A 95 -1.49 3.58 1.60
N LYS A 96 -2.40 4.48 1.99
CA LYS A 96 -2.61 5.75 1.29
C LYS A 96 -1.34 6.61 1.29
N MET A 97 -0.71 6.81 2.45
CA MET A 97 0.53 7.60 2.53
C MET A 97 1.67 6.96 1.72
N LEU A 98 1.79 5.64 1.71
CA LEU A 98 2.80 4.95 0.92
C LEU A 98 2.57 5.10 -0.59
N LEU A 99 1.32 5.14 -1.04
CA LEU A 99 0.98 5.40 -2.45
C LEU A 99 1.27 6.85 -2.87
N GLU A 100 1.13 7.81 -1.96
CA GLU A 100 1.51 9.21 -2.19
C GLU A 100 3.04 9.38 -2.25
N GLU A 101 3.76 8.64 -1.40
CA GLU A 101 5.22 8.70 -1.27
C GLU A 101 5.96 7.93 -2.39
N ASP A 102 5.40 6.82 -2.87
CA ASP A 102 6.02 5.95 -3.87
C ASP A 102 5.17 5.82 -5.16
N PRO A 103 5.48 6.61 -6.21
CA PRO A 103 4.81 6.51 -7.50
C PRO A 103 4.91 5.12 -8.15
N ASN A 104 5.99 4.38 -7.91
CA ASN A 104 6.13 3.02 -8.45
C ASN A 104 5.15 2.08 -7.77
N LEU A 105 4.94 2.21 -6.46
CA LEU A 105 3.94 1.42 -5.74
C LEU A 105 2.53 1.64 -6.31
N ALA A 106 2.19 2.89 -6.63
CA ALA A 106 0.93 3.23 -7.27
C ALA A 106 0.80 2.63 -8.68
N GLU A 107 1.85 2.69 -9.50
CA GLU A 107 1.88 2.08 -10.82
C GLU A 107 1.77 0.54 -10.74
N MET A 108 2.46 -0.07 -9.78
CA MET A 108 2.42 -1.51 -9.54
C MET A 108 1.04 -1.96 -9.09
N ARG A 109 0.42 -1.23 -8.16
CA ARG A 109 -0.98 -1.46 -7.76
C ARG A 109 -1.90 -1.42 -8.98
N TYR A 110 -1.77 -0.39 -9.81
CA TYR A 110 -2.55 -0.28 -11.05
C TYR A 110 -2.34 -1.45 -12.01
N LYS A 111 -1.10 -1.92 -12.19
CA LYS A 111 -0.79 -3.05 -13.08
C LYS A 111 -1.30 -4.39 -12.54
N LEU A 112 -1.27 -4.58 -11.23
CA LEU A 112 -1.51 -5.90 -10.61
C LEU A 112 -2.96 -6.08 -10.15
N VAL A 113 -3.63 -5.02 -9.67
CA VAL A 113 -4.94 -5.13 -9.00
C VAL A 113 -6.12 -5.39 -9.96
N PRO A 114 -6.13 -4.90 -11.22
CA PRO A 114 -7.18 -5.28 -12.19
C PRO A 114 -6.74 -6.30 -13.26
N SER A 115 -5.45 -6.63 -13.38
CA SER A 115 -4.98 -7.52 -14.46
C SER A 115 -4.75 -8.97 -14.05
N LYS A 116 -4.66 -9.31 -12.75
CA LYS A 116 -4.37 -10.69 -12.30
C LYS A 116 -5.07 -11.18 -11.02
N CYS A 117 -6.06 -10.46 -10.50
CA CYS A 117 -6.85 -10.95 -9.36
C CYS A 117 -8.30 -11.20 -9.76
N VAL A 118 -8.50 -12.05 -10.78
CA VAL A 118 -9.77 -12.71 -11.03
C VAL A 118 -9.49 -14.21 -11.08
N PHE A 119 -9.97 -14.91 -10.04
CA PHE A 119 -10.32 -16.34 -9.94
C PHE A 119 -9.28 -17.40 -10.39
N ASP A 120 -9.20 -18.47 -9.61
CA ASP A 120 -8.48 -19.74 -9.88
C ASP A 120 -7.00 -19.83 -9.47
N PHE A 121 -6.75 -19.85 -8.17
CA PHE A 121 -5.92 -20.94 -7.63
C PHE A 121 -6.80 -21.89 -6.81
N LEU A 122 -7.64 -22.61 -7.56
CA LEU A 122 -8.23 -23.88 -7.16
C LEU A 122 -7.13 -24.97 -7.21
N PHE A 123 -7.02 -25.73 -6.12
CA PHE A 123 -6.61 -27.13 -6.03
C PHE A 123 -5.57 -27.68 -7.03
N VAL A 124 -4.41 -28.07 -6.50
CA VAL A 124 -3.95 -29.48 -6.52
C VAL A 124 -3.32 -29.80 -5.17
#